data_AF-A0A7C3LCY4-F1
#
_entry.id   AF-A0A7C3LCY4-F1
#
_cell.length_a   1.000
_cell.length_b   1.000
_cell.length_c   1.000
_cell.angle_alpha   90.00
_cell.angle_beta   90.00
_cell.angle_gamma   90.00
#
_symmetry.space_group_name_H-M   'P 1'
#
loop_
_entity.id
_entity.type
_entity.pdbx_description
1 polymer ?
#
loop_
_entity_poly.entity_id
_entity_poly.type
_entity_poly.pdbx_seq_one_letter_code
_entity_poly.pdbx_strand_id
1 'polypeptide(L)'
;MNTLMQHAVTAIKNGDKATGKALLLQLLKEDPDNDRAWVWMSAVMDSSDMRRQCLEEALKHNPNNQIARKELQKLLPASSISDLPGQMEPQPKTKQISLLPKNSRASIEYLCKRLMMEKGYVVLVSDENSTVPILNPDNFLAPIPVGNVSELLPLQPYFDLVLFRQTGAGFNIICMKARHGKENTSSITQAELIKVGQECLKYSNAVAYGQVTPIAIQIWELYERGFTPEDARYLKSLKRMPGRKRVGIQTYAIDNVIRKLVFSSAMFKFIGTPAYISRLLTEESSFSEEKELTALINSGIEWLPILAGIVIGVSLGLAFRLFAAALHWNYDLVFDIFIVFIVSLIAIYLPKFKTHSHWQGFLASTGFGIILYGILVFFLNYEPSFWYVVYIVIFALWGRFLGVITEP
;
A
#
# COMPACT_ATOMS: atom_id res chain seq x y z
N MET A 1 -21.75 9.21 -10.86
CA MET A 1 -22.01 8.31 -9.72
C MET A 1 -20.75 7.60 -9.19
N ASN A 2 -19.52 8.09 -9.44
CA ASN A 2 -18.26 7.40 -9.08
C ASN A 2 -17.48 8.08 -7.93
N THR A 3 -17.93 9.25 -7.45
CA THR A 3 -17.20 10.05 -6.44
C THR A 3 -17.47 9.59 -5.00
N LEU A 4 -18.70 9.17 -4.69
CA LEU A 4 -19.09 8.81 -3.32
C LEU A 4 -18.42 7.51 -2.86
N MET A 5 -18.33 6.51 -3.74
CA MET A 5 -17.60 5.25 -3.49
C MET A 5 -16.11 5.52 -3.30
N GLN A 6 -15.52 6.36 -4.14
CA GLN A 6 -14.10 6.72 -4.04
C GLN A 6 -13.78 7.44 -2.74
N HIS A 7 -14.64 8.37 -2.29
CA HIS A 7 -14.50 9.05 -1.01
C HIS A 7 -14.66 8.09 0.17
N ALA A 8 -15.64 7.17 0.11
CA ALA A 8 -15.84 6.16 1.14
C ALA A 8 -14.60 5.28 1.30
N VAL A 9 -14.07 4.76 0.19
CA VAL A 9 -12.86 3.92 0.19
C VAL A 9 -11.64 4.69 0.68
N THR A 10 -11.49 5.95 0.27
CA THR A 10 -10.36 6.81 0.70
C THR A 10 -10.42 7.06 2.22
N ALA A 11 -11.61 7.37 2.76
CA ALA A 11 -11.79 7.57 4.19
C ALA A 11 -11.44 6.30 5.00
N ILE A 12 -11.91 5.13 4.54
CA ILE A 12 -11.62 3.83 5.17
C ILE A 12 -10.13 3.53 5.13
N LYS A 13 -9.47 3.76 3.99
CA LYS A 13 -8.02 3.57 3.82
C LYS A 13 -7.19 4.46 4.75
N ASN A 14 -7.67 5.68 5.03
CA ASN A 14 -7.04 6.61 5.95
C ASN A 14 -7.36 6.33 7.43
N GLY A 15 -8.11 5.26 7.73
CA GLY A 15 -8.48 4.87 9.09
C GLY A 15 -9.77 5.53 9.61
N ASP A 16 -10.39 6.43 8.86
CA ASP A 16 -11.65 7.08 9.20
C ASP A 16 -12.84 6.18 8.81
N LYS A 17 -13.05 5.15 9.63
CA LYS A 17 -14.16 4.19 9.46
C LYS A 17 -15.53 4.82 9.63
N ALA A 18 -15.64 5.90 10.43
CA ALA A 18 -16.92 6.56 10.69
C ALA A 18 -17.43 7.27 9.43
N THR A 19 -16.58 8.08 8.79
CA THR A 19 -16.91 8.75 7.54
C THR A 19 -17.10 7.73 6.42
N GLY A 20 -16.24 6.71 6.35
CA GLY A 20 -16.38 5.60 5.41
C GLY A 20 -17.73 4.90 5.49
N LYS A 21 -18.16 4.54 6.71
CA LYS A 21 -19.44 3.89 6.98
C LYS A 21 -20.64 4.77 6.59
N ALA A 22 -20.60 6.06 6.90
CA ALA A 22 -21.67 6.99 6.55
C ALA A 22 -21.87 7.09 5.03
N LEU A 23 -20.76 7.19 4.28
CA LEU A 23 -20.77 7.25 2.81
C LEU A 23 -21.23 5.93 2.17
N LEU A 24 -20.79 4.79 2.71
CA LEU A 24 -21.26 3.47 2.25
C LEU A 24 -22.75 3.26 2.53
N LEU A 25 -23.27 3.72 3.67
CA LEU A 25 -24.71 3.64 3.96
C LEU A 25 -25.53 4.51 3.01
N GLN A 26 -25.00 5.67 2.61
CA GLN A 26 -25.64 6.49 1.59
C GLN A 26 -25.66 5.78 0.23
N LEU A 27 -24.53 5.18 -0.18
CA LEU A 27 -24.46 4.37 -1.41
C LEU A 27 -25.47 3.23 -1.41
N LEU A 28 -25.56 2.47 -0.32
CA LEU A 28 -26.48 1.34 -0.22
C LEU A 28 -27.95 1.75 -0.11
N LYS A 29 -28.25 3.00 0.29
CA LYS A 29 -29.61 3.56 0.21
C LYS A 29 -29.99 3.91 -1.22
N GLU A 30 -29.04 4.40 -2.01
CA GLU A 30 -29.25 4.76 -3.41
C GLU A 30 -29.23 3.53 -4.34
N ASP A 31 -28.35 2.57 -4.05
CA ASP A 31 -28.16 1.33 -4.79
C ASP A 31 -27.96 0.14 -3.82
N PRO A 32 -29.03 -0.50 -3.36
CA PRO A 32 -28.96 -1.64 -2.46
C PRO A 32 -28.30 -2.88 -3.07
N ASP A 33 -28.25 -3.00 -4.40
CA ASP A 33 -27.67 -4.15 -5.11
C ASP A 33 -26.15 -4.05 -5.26
N ASN A 34 -25.54 -2.98 -4.75
CA ASN A 34 -24.12 -2.70 -4.87
C ASN A 34 -23.26 -3.65 -4.02
N ASP A 35 -22.95 -4.81 -4.58
CA ASP A 35 -22.14 -5.85 -3.96
C ASP A 35 -20.77 -5.33 -3.48
N ARG A 36 -20.18 -4.36 -4.17
CA ARG A 36 -18.94 -3.71 -3.74
C ARG A 36 -19.10 -2.86 -2.49
N ALA A 37 -20.16 -2.07 -2.39
CA ALA A 37 -20.42 -1.28 -1.18
C ALA A 37 -20.69 -2.20 0.02
N TRP A 38 -21.37 -3.33 -0.18
CA TRP A 38 -21.54 -4.36 0.85
C TRP A 38 -20.23 -5.02 1.29
N VAL A 39 -19.32 -5.33 0.34
CA VAL A 39 -17.97 -5.83 0.67
C VAL A 39 -17.20 -4.80 1.50
N TRP A 40 -17.19 -3.52 1.11
CA TRP A 40 -16.52 -2.47 1.87
C TRP A 40 -17.19 -2.18 3.21
N MET A 41 -18.51 -2.37 3.32
CA MET A 41 -19.24 -2.25 4.58
C MET A 41 -18.75 -3.28 5.59
N SER A 42 -18.40 -4.49 5.16
CA SER A 42 -17.79 -5.51 6.04
C SER A 42 -16.47 -5.04 6.66
N ALA A 43 -15.69 -4.19 5.99
CA ALA A 43 -14.40 -3.71 6.52
C ALA A 43 -14.53 -2.66 7.64
N VAL A 44 -15.69 -2.01 7.74
CA VAL A 44 -15.98 -0.97 8.74
C VAL A 44 -16.87 -1.45 9.89
N MET A 45 -17.32 -2.71 9.87
CA MET A 45 -18.08 -3.30 10.96
C MET A 45 -17.17 -3.81 12.09
N ASP A 46 -17.62 -3.63 13.32
CA ASP A 46 -16.83 -3.96 14.52
C ASP A 46 -16.97 -5.44 14.93
N SER A 47 -18.16 -6.03 14.77
CA SER A 47 -18.44 -7.42 15.10
C SER A 47 -18.25 -8.36 13.91
N SER A 48 -17.63 -9.52 14.13
CA SER A 48 -17.50 -10.60 13.13
C SER A 48 -18.85 -11.05 12.56
N ASP A 49 -19.92 -10.98 13.35
CA ASP A 49 -21.27 -11.34 12.89
C ASP A 49 -21.82 -10.31 11.89
N MET A 50 -21.62 -9.03 12.15
CA MET A 50 -22.02 -7.95 11.24
C MET A 50 -21.18 -7.98 9.95
N ARG A 51 -19.89 -8.32 10.06
CA ARG A 51 -19.01 -8.52 8.89
C ARG A 51 -19.54 -9.64 8.01
N ARG A 52 -19.93 -10.77 8.62
CA ARG A 52 -20.51 -11.92 7.93
C ARG A 52 -21.77 -11.54 7.17
N GLN A 53 -22.71 -10.88 7.84
CA GLN A 53 -23.97 -10.43 7.25
C GLN A 53 -23.75 -9.51 6.04
N CYS A 54 -22.80 -8.57 6.12
CA CYS A 54 -22.47 -7.71 4.99
C CYS A 54 -21.95 -8.49 3.77
N LEU A 55 -21.13 -9.52 4.00
CA LEU A 55 -20.59 -10.38 2.93
C LEU A 55 -21.65 -11.32 2.35
N GLU A 56 -22.57 -11.81 3.18
CA GLU A 56 -23.72 -12.59 2.73
C GLU A 56 -24.67 -11.76 1.86
N GLU A 57 -24.97 -10.52 2.25
CA GLU A 57 -25.76 -9.60 1.42
C GLU A 57 -25.03 -9.29 0.09
N ALA A 58 -23.71 -9.07 0.09
CA ALA A 58 -22.95 -8.91 -1.15
C ALA A 58 -23.11 -10.11 -2.11
N LEU A 59 -23.11 -11.34 -1.59
CA LEU A 59 -23.27 -12.57 -2.38
C LEU A 59 -24.70 -12.83 -2.82
N LYS A 60 -25.68 -12.37 -2.06
CA LYS A 60 -27.09 -12.41 -2.43
C LYS A 60 -27.36 -11.53 -3.66
N HIS A 61 -26.74 -10.35 -3.73
CA HIS A 61 -26.86 -9.46 -4.88
C HIS A 61 -25.96 -9.86 -6.05
N ASN A 62 -24.71 -10.26 -5.79
CA ASN A 62 -23.81 -10.80 -6.80
C ASN A 62 -23.19 -12.14 -6.35
N PRO A 63 -23.82 -13.27 -6.74
CA PRO A 63 -23.32 -14.59 -6.37
C PRO A 63 -21.89 -14.84 -6.87
N ASN A 64 -21.48 -14.22 -7.99
CA ASN A 64 -20.15 -14.40 -8.57
C ASN A 64 -19.07 -13.50 -7.95
N ASN A 65 -19.40 -12.73 -6.90
CA ASN A 65 -18.44 -11.91 -6.20
C ASN A 65 -17.44 -12.79 -5.44
N GLN A 66 -16.30 -13.07 -6.09
CA GLN A 66 -15.25 -13.94 -5.57
C GLN A 66 -14.62 -13.39 -4.27
N ILE A 67 -14.65 -12.08 -4.07
CA ILE A 67 -14.09 -11.41 -2.89
C ILE A 67 -14.98 -11.71 -1.67
N ALA A 68 -16.29 -11.51 -1.81
CA ALA A 68 -17.23 -11.78 -0.75
C ALA A 68 -17.24 -13.26 -0.33
N ARG A 69 -17.15 -14.20 -1.29
CA ARG A 69 -17.04 -15.64 -1.00
C ARG A 69 -15.79 -15.99 -0.19
N LYS A 70 -14.63 -15.45 -0.59
CA LYS A 70 -13.35 -15.74 0.07
C LYS A 70 -13.27 -15.13 1.46
N GLU A 71 -13.73 -13.89 1.65
CA GLU A 71 -13.77 -13.25 2.96
C GLU A 71 -14.75 -13.96 3.90
N LEU A 72 -15.92 -14.37 3.40
CA LEU A 72 -16.90 -15.13 4.18
C LEU A 72 -16.32 -16.48 4.65
N GLN A 73 -15.58 -17.17 3.77
CA GLN A 73 -14.93 -18.44 4.10
C GLN A 73 -13.91 -18.32 5.24
N LYS A 74 -13.26 -17.17 5.41
CA LYS A 74 -12.31 -16.91 6.51
C LYS A 74 -13.01 -16.67 7.85
N LEU A 75 -14.25 -16.21 7.83
CA LEU A 75 -15.05 -15.92 9.03
C LEU A 75 -15.82 -17.13 9.55
N LEU A 76 -15.87 -18.23 8.77
CA LEU A 76 -16.53 -19.47 9.16
C LEU A 76 -15.55 -20.41 9.89
N PRO A 77 -15.93 -20.98 11.05
CA PRO A 77 -15.17 -22.07 11.64
C PRO A 77 -15.25 -23.32 10.75
N ALA A 78 -14.18 -24.13 10.76
CA ALA A 78 -14.00 -25.29 9.89
C ALA A 78 -15.10 -26.38 9.94
N SER A 79 -16.07 -26.26 10.87
CA SER A 79 -17.19 -27.20 11.04
C SER A 79 -18.51 -26.77 10.38
N SER A 80 -18.60 -25.59 9.75
CA SER A 80 -19.86 -25.10 9.13
C SER A 80 -19.90 -25.25 7.60
N ILE A 81 -18.94 -25.97 7.01
CA ILE A 81 -18.77 -26.10 5.55
C ILE A 81 -19.82 -27.05 4.91
N SER A 82 -20.59 -27.78 5.71
CA SER A 82 -21.48 -28.84 5.22
C SER A 82 -22.91 -28.42 4.87
N ASP A 83 -23.35 -27.23 5.25
CA ASP A 83 -24.78 -26.85 5.16
C ASP A 83 -25.11 -25.77 4.11
N LEU A 84 -24.15 -25.37 3.27
CA LEU A 84 -24.44 -24.49 2.13
C LEU A 84 -24.88 -25.32 0.92
N PRO A 85 -26.11 -25.15 0.39
CA PRO A 85 -26.57 -25.87 -0.79
C PRO A 85 -25.87 -25.32 -2.04
N GLY A 86 -24.91 -26.09 -2.57
CA GLY A 86 -24.21 -25.73 -3.81
C GLY A 86 -22.83 -26.37 -3.92
N GLN A 87 -22.83 -27.70 -4.07
CA GLN A 87 -21.72 -28.62 -4.40
C GLN A 87 -20.34 -27.99 -4.67
N MET A 88 -19.46 -28.15 -3.68
CA MET A 88 -18.02 -28.13 -3.83
C MET A 88 -17.59 -29.49 -4.41
N GLU A 89 -17.34 -29.55 -5.72
CA GLU A 89 -16.48 -30.61 -6.26
C GLU A 89 -15.04 -30.32 -5.76
N PRO A 90 -14.32 -31.29 -5.18
CA PRO A 90 -12.99 -31.06 -4.64
C PRO A 90 -12.04 -30.58 -5.74
N GLN A 91 -11.61 -29.32 -5.69
CA GLN A 91 -10.66 -28.80 -6.67
C GLN A 91 -9.33 -29.59 -6.58
N PRO A 92 -8.91 -30.24 -7.68
CA PRO A 92 -7.64 -30.95 -7.71
C PRO A 92 -6.49 -29.95 -7.78
N LYS A 93 -5.36 -30.33 -7.15
CA LYS A 93 -4.05 -29.67 -7.12
C LYS A 93 -3.82 -28.68 -8.29
N THR A 94 -3.64 -27.42 -7.91
CA THR A 94 -3.25 -26.24 -8.70
C THR A 94 -2.43 -26.57 -9.93
N LYS A 95 -3.09 -26.66 -11.08
CA LYS A 95 -2.46 -26.42 -12.38
C LYS A 95 -2.24 -24.91 -12.45
N GLN A 96 -0.99 -24.45 -12.55
CA GLN A 96 -0.64 -23.05 -12.77
C GLN A 96 -1.37 -22.51 -14.01
N ILE A 97 -2.49 -21.83 -13.80
CA ILE A 97 -3.18 -21.07 -14.84
C ILE A 97 -2.51 -19.70 -14.84
N SER A 98 -1.80 -19.36 -15.92
CA SER A 98 -1.29 -17.99 -16.11
C SER A 98 -2.47 -17.02 -16.05
N LEU A 99 -2.40 -16.03 -15.17
CA LEU A 99 -3.53 -15.12 -14.86
C LEU A 99 -3.63 -13.94 -15.83
N LEU A 100 -2.65 -13.78 -16.73
CA LEU A 100 -2.67 -12.70 -17.71
C LEU A 100 -3.81 -12.93 -18.72
N PRO A 101 -4.66 -11.94 -19.00
CA PRO A 101 -5.62 -12.02 -20.11
C PRO A 101 -4.91 -12.29 -21.45
N LYS A 102 -5.61 -12.91 -22.42
CA LYS A 102 -5.06 -13.06 -23.79
C LYS A 102 -5.09 -11.75 -24.58
N ASN A 103 -5.96 -10.82 -24.18
CA ASN A 103 -6.13 -9.51 -24.79
C ASN A 103 -5.15 -8.50 -24.15
N SER A 104 -4.34 -7.83 -24.97
CA SER A 104 -3.36 -6.83 -24.57
C SER A 104 -3.91 -5.64 -23.81
N ARG A 105 -5.13 -5.19 -24.11
CA ARG A 105 -5.78 -4.14 -23.31
C ARG A 105 -6.06 -4.61 -21.90
N ALA A 106 -6.67 -5.78 -21.75
CA ALA A 106 -6.95 -6.38 -20.45
C ALA A 106 -5.64 -6.74 -19.70
N SER A 107 -4.59 -7.14 -20.41
CA SER A 107 -3.25 -7.34 -19.83
C SER A 107 -2.63 -6.04 -19.32
N ILE A 108 -2.74 -4.94 -20.08
CA ILE A 108 -2.28 -3.62 -19.63
C ILE A 108 -3.03 -3.19 -18.38
N GLU A 109 -4.35 -3.33 -18.36
CA GLU A 109 -5.18 -3.01 -17.19
C GLU A 109 -4.78 -3.85 -15.96
N TYR A 110 -4.59 -5.17 -16.14
CA TYR A 110 -4.11 -6.06 -15.08
C TYR A 110 -2.72 -5.65 -14.56
N LEU A 111 -1.77 -5.38 -15.45
CA LEU A 111 -0.42 -4.96 -15.07
C LEU A 111 -0.42 -3.58 -14.40
N CYS A 112 -1.24 -2.65 -14.88
CA CYS A 112 -1.47 -1.35 -14.28
C CYS A 112 -1.93 -1.50 -12.83
N LYS A 113 -3.02 -2.24 -12.62
CA LYS A 113 -3.56 -2.56 -11.29
C LYS A 113 -2.48 -3.13 -10.37
N ARG A 114 -1.69 -4.07 -10.89
CA ARG A 114 -0.63 -4.73 -10.11
C ARG A 114 0.54 -3.80 -9.77
N LEU A 115 0.97 -2.93 -10.69
CA LEU A 115 2.03 -1.95 -10.45
C LEU A 115 1.60 -0.85 -9.48
N MET A 116 0.36 -0.39 -9.58
CA MET A 116 -0.23 0.54 -8.62
C MET A 116 -0.24 -0.07 -7.22
N MET A 117 -0.71 -1.31 -7.09
CA MET A 117 -0.84 -2.02 -5.82
C MET A 117 0.51 -2.41 -5.18
N GLU A 118 1.39 -3.08 -5.93
CA GLU A 118 2.65 -3.60 -5.36
C GLU A 118 3.73 -2.54 -5.19
N LYS A 119 3.67 -1.46 -5.98
CA LYS A 119 4.75 -0.48 -6.07
C LYS A 119 4.29 0.97 -5.96
N GLY A 120 3.00 1.29 -5.94
CA GLY A 120 2.52 2.67 -5.83
C GLY A 120 2.82 3.50 -7.08
N TYR A 121 2.70 2.91 -8.27
CA TYR A 121 2.71 3.68 -9.52
C TYR A 121 1.43 4.49 -9.68
N VAL A 122 1.56 5.64 -10.34
CA VAL A 122 0.49 6.59 -10.63
C VAL A 122 0.32 6.67 -12.14
N VAL A 123 -0.93 6.75 -12.61
CA VAL A 123 -1.27 6.88 -14.03
C VAL A 123 -1.08 8.33 -14.49
N LEU A 124 -0.36 8.54 -15.59
CA LEU A 124 -0.19 9.85 -16.18
C LEU A 124 -1.45 10.29 -16.94
N VAL A 125 -2.00 11.44 -16.56
CA VAL A 125 -3.14 12.08 -17.23
C VAL A 125 -2.84 13.55 -17.52
N SER A 126 -3.44 14.10 -18.57
CA SER A 126 -3.31 15.52 -18.93
C SER A 126 -4.20 16.43 -18.06
N ASP A 127 -5.34 15.92 -17.59
CA ASP A 127 -6.27 16.57 -16.67
C ASP A 127 -6.78 15.51 -15.68
N GLU A 128 -7.05 15.88 -14.43
CA GLU A 128 -7.58 14.98 -13.40
C GLU A 128 -8.95 14.39 -13.80
N ASN A 129 -9.69 15.10 -14.65
CA ASN A 129 -10.95 14.63 -15.23
C ASN A 129 -10.77 13.85 -16.55
N SER A 130 -9.55 13.71 -17.07
CA SER A 130 -9.30 12.94 -18.29
C SER A 130 -9.49 11.45 -18.04
N THR A 131 -10.32 10.80 -18.84
CA THR A 131 -10.45 9.35 -18.83
C THR A 131 -9.32 8.71 -19.65
N VAL A 132 -8.76 7.61 -19.14
CA VAL A 132 -7.78 6.80 -19.89
C VAL A 132 -8.56 5.65 -20.53
N PRO A 133 -8.77 5.63 -21.86
CA PRO A 133 -9.73 4.72 -22.50
C PRO A 133 -9.46 3.22 -22.30
N ILE A 134 -8.20 2.85 -22.00
CA ILE A 134 -7.81 1.45 -21.79
C ILE A 134 -8.14 0.93 -20.37
N LEU A 135 -8.36 1.83 -19.41
CA LEU A 135 -8.66 1.48 -18.03
C LEU A 135 -10.16 1.63 -17.80
N ASN A 136 -10.82 0.58 -17.34
CA ASN A 136 -12.20 0.70 -16.88
C ASN A 136 -12.18 0.99 -15.37
N PRO A 137 -12.63 2.19 -14.90
CA PRO A 137 -12.68 2.50 -13.48
C PRO A 137 -13.46 1.47 -12.67
N ASP A 138 -14.48 0.85 -13.28
CA ASP A 138 -15.32 -0.16 -12.65
C ASP A 138 -14.58 -1.49 -12.45
N ASN A 139 -13.33 -1.65 -12.85
CA ASN A 139 -12.52 -2.84 -12.55
C ASN A 139 -11.60 -2.67 -11.33
N PHE A 140 -11.62 -1.49 -10.69
CA PHE A 140 -10.79 -1.14 -9.54
C PHE A 140 -11.66 -0.93 -8.29
N LEU A 141 -11.24 -1.48 -7.14
CA LEU A 141 -11.96 -1.24 -5.88
C LEU A 141 -11.70 0.13 -5.26
N ALA A 142 -10.66 0.83 -5.71
CA ALA A 142 -10.29 2.15 -5.24
C ALA A 142 -10.10 3.08 -6.46
N PRO A 143 -10.28 4.40 -6.28
CA PRO A 143 -9.95 5.37 -7.32
C PRO A 143 -8.54 5.14 -7.84
N ILE A 144 -8.39 5.18 -9.17
CA ILE A 144 -7.10 5.05 -9.84
C ILE A 144 -6.26 6.28 -9.47
N PRO A 145 -5.12 6.15 -8.75
CA PRO A 145 -4.19 7.25 -8.58
C PRO A 145 -3.74 7.77 -9.94
N VAL A 146 -4.12 9.02 -10.23
CA VAL A 146 -3.73 9.75 -11.42
C VAL A 146 -2.84 10.93 -11.03
N GLY A 147 -2.00 11.38 -11.95
CA GLY A 147 -1.18 12.56 -11.75
C GLY A 147 -0.75 13.20 -13.06
N ASN A 148 -0.52 14.51 -12.99
CA ASN A 148 -0.11 15.31 -14.14
C ASN A 148 1.37 15.70 -14.00
N VAL A 149 2.19 15.21 -14.93
CA VAL A 149 3.60 15.59 -15.07
C VAL A 149 3.80 16.08 -16.49
N SER A 150 3.89 17.40 -16.65
CA SER A 150 3.93 18.06 -17.96
C SER A 150 5.04 17.55 -18.87
N GLU A 151 6.20 17.18 -18.30
CA GLU A 151 7.35 16.65 -19.04
C GLU A 151 7.09 15.25 -19.62
N LEU A 152 6.17 14.48 -19.03
CA LEU A 152 5.83 13.13 -19.50
C LEU A 152 4.70 13.12 -20.53
N LEU A 153 3.89 14.19 -20.62
CA LEU A 153 2.78 14.29 -21.58
C LEU A 153 3.19 14.03 -23.03
N PRO A 154 4.38 14.44 -23.52
CA PRO A 154 4.84 14.09 -24.87
C PRO A 154 4.94 12.58 -25.17
N LEU A 155 4.90 11.71 -24.16
CA LEU A 155 4.91 10.26 -24.34
C LEU A 155 3.52 9.67 -24.62
N GLN A 156 2.43 10.34 -24.21
CA GLN A 156 1.06 9.82 -24.34
C GLN A 156 0.66 9.45 -25.78
N PRO A 157 1.06 10.18 -26.85
CA PRO A 157 0.72 9.79 -28.22
C PRO A 157 1.35 8.46 -28.68
N TYR A 158 2.41 8.00 -28.03
CA TYR A 158 3.18 6.83 -28.47
C TYR A 158 2.80 5.54 -27.73
N PHE A 159 2.17 5.66 -26.56
CA PHE A 159 1.94 4.58 -25.61
C PHE A 159 0.49 4.59 -25.14
N ASP A 160 -0.12 3.40 -25.00
CA ASP A 160 -1.50 3.28 -24.53
C ASP A 160 -1.64 3.63 -23.04
N LEU A 161 -0.56 3.46 -22.27
CA LEU A 161 -0.53 3.80 -20.85
C LEU A 161 0.87 4.23 -20.43
N VAL A 162 0.96 5.34 -19.70
CA VAL A 162 2.21 5.79 -19.06
C VAL A 162 1.97 5.85 -17.56
N LEU A 163 2.85 5.17 -16.82
CA LEU A 163 2.87 5.12 -15.37
C LEU A 163 4.16 5.77 -14.88
N PHE A 164 4.09 6.46 -13.76
CA PHE A 164 5.28 7.00 -13.12
C PHE A 164 5.23 6.79 -11.61
N ARG A 165 6.41 6.83 -11.00
CA ARG A 165 6.57 6.73 -9.56
C ARG A 165 7.80 7.50 -9.11
N GLN A 166 7.61 8.40 -8.16
CA GLN A 166 8.70 8.99 -7.40
C GLN A 166 9.01 8.09 -6.18
N THR A 167 10.27 7.74 -6.02
CA THR A 167 10.79 7.06 -4.84
C THR A 167 11.78 7.97 -4.15
N GLY A 168 12.05 7.73 -2.86
CA GLY A 168 13.11 8.47 -2.15
C GLY A 168 14.48 8.40 -2.85
N ALA A 169 14.71 7.37 -3.69
CA ALA A 169 15.96 7.14 -4.40
C ALA A 169 15.95 7.59 -5.89
N GLY A 170 14.81 7.98 -6.48
CA GLY A 170 14.76 8.35 -7.91
C GLY A 170 13.36 8.29 -8.51
N PHE A 171 13.25 8.67 -9.79
CA PHE A 171 11.99 8.78 -10.52
C PHE A 171 11.93 7.74 -11.66
N ASN A 172 10.91 6.88 -11.62
CA ASN A 172 10.74 5.73 -12.50
C ASN A 172 9.52 5.93 -13.40
N ILE A 173 9.66 5.57 -14.67
CA ILE A 173 8.63 5.71 -15.70
C ILE A 173 8.45 4.34 -16.38
N ILE A 174 7.21 3.88 -16.51
CA ILE A 174 6.84 2.68 -17.25
C ILE A 174 5.85 3.09 -18.34
N CYS A 175 6.22 2.86 -19.59
CA CYS A 175 5.39 3.08 -20.76
C CYS A 175 4.93 1.73 -21.32
N MET A 176 3.63 1.53 -21.46
CA MET A 176 3.05 0.30 -21.99
C MET A 176 2.43 0.53 -23.37
N LYS A 177 2.59 -0.44 -24.26
CA LYS A 177 1.99 -0.42 -25.60
C LYS A 177 1.43 -1.79 -25.98
N ALA A 178 0.18 -1.82 -26.43
CA ALA A 178 -0.46 -2.97 -27.04
C ALA A 178 -0.10 -3.04 -28.54
N ARG A 179 0.27 -4.24 -29.00
CA ARG A 179 0.60 -4.53 -30.39
C ARG A 179 -0.40 -5.57 -30.93
N HIS A 180 -1.44 -5.06 -31.57
CA HIS A 180 -2.52 -5.87 -32.16
C HIS A 180 -2.17 -6.44 -33.55
N GLY A 181 -1.28 -5.79 -34.32
CA GLY A 181 -0.94 -6.19 -35.70
C GLY A 181 0.43 -5.73 -36.19
N LYS A 182 0.61 -5.62 -37.51
CA LYS A 182 1.78 -5.00 -38.17
C LYS A 182 1.66 -3.48 -38.30
N GLU A 183 0.67 -2.87 -37.64
CA GLU A 183 0.38 -1.45 -37.78
C GLU A 183 1.59 -0.59 -37.41
N ASN A 184 1.94 0.28 -38.37
CA ASN A 184 3.04 1.21 -38.32
C ASN A 184 2.62 2.44 -37.50
N THR A 185 2.27 2.25 -36.22
CA THR A 185 2.10 3.38 -35.31
C THR A 185 3.45 4.06 -35.12
N SER A 186 3.47 5.39 -35.19
CA SER A 186 4.64 6.24 -34.97
C SER A 186 5.50 5.68 -33.83
N SER A 187 6.68 5.19 -34.17
CA SER A 187 7.61 4.62 -33.21
C SER A 187 8.42 5.75 -32.60
N ILE A 188 8.40 5.83 -31.27
CA ILE A 188 9.19 6.82 -30.56
C ILE A 188 10.68 6.50 -30.74
N THR A 189 11.48 7.53 -30.93
CA THR A 189 12.93 7.40 -31.07
C THR A 189 13.62 7.39 -29.71
N GLN A 190 14.83 6.82 -29.65
CA GLN A 190 15.65 6.89 -28.43
C GLN A 190 15.95 8.35 -28.02
N ALA A 191 16.09 9.26 -29.00
CA ALA A 191 16.41 10.66 -28.72
C ALA A 191 15.27 11.38 -27.99
N GLU A 192 14.02 11.14 -28.39
CA GLU A 192 12.83 11.71 -27.73
C GLU A 192 12.70 11.21 -26.30
N LEU A 193 12.89 9.91 -26.07
CA LEU A 193 12.89 9.31 -24.73
C LEU A 193 13.97 9.91 -23.83
N ILE A 194 15.16 10.14 -24.37
CA ILE A 194 16.24 10.80 -23.63
C ILE A 194 15.84 12.23 -23.25
N LYS A 195 15.28 12.99 -24.19
CA LYS A 195 14.87 14.38 -23.95
C LYS A 195 13.87 14.46 -22.80
N VAL A 196 12.78 13.68 -22.88
CA VAL A 196 11.77 13.59 -21.82
C VAL A 196 12.38 13.17 -20.48
N GLY A 197 13.23 12.14 -20.49
CA GLY A 197 13.90 11.68 -19.28
C GLY A 197 14.80 12.73 -18.65
N GLN A 198 15.47 13.57 -19.44
CA GLN A 198 16.34 14.63 -18.94
C GLN A 198 15.52 15.75 -18.27
N GLU A 199 14.38 16.12 -18.85
CA GLU A 199 13.45 17.10 -18.26
C GLU A 199 12.90 16.61 -16.91
N CYS A 200 12.77 15.29 -16.73
CA CYS A 200 12.33 14.66 -15.49
C CYS A 200 13.42 14.55 -14.40
N LEU A 201 14.69 14.89 -14.67
CA LEU A 201 15.78 14.78 -13.68
C LEU A 201 15.52 15.59 -12.42
N LYS A 202 14.77 16.69 -12.52
CA LYS A 202 14.37 17.54 -11.38
C LYS A 202 13.50 16.82 -10.34
N TYR A 203 12.85 15.72 -10.70
CA TYR A 203 12.05 14.90 -9.79
C TYR A 203 12.88 13.81 -9.08
N SER A 204 14.17 13.68 -9.42
CA SER A 204 15.08 12.74 -8.78
C SER A 204 15.75 13.40 -7.58
N ASN A 205 15.26 13.09 -6.38
CA ASN A 205 15.69 13.75 -5.14
C ASN A 205 16.90 13.08 -4.45
N ALA A 206 17.35 11.92 -4.93
CA ALA A 206 18.45 11.21 -4.31
C ALA A 206 19.77 11.45 -5.01
N VAL A 207 20.79 11.64 -4.17
CA VAL A 207 22.18 11.74 -4.54
C VAL A 207 22.87 10.48 -4.05
N ALA A 208 23.19 9.55 -4.95
CA ALA A 208 24.03 8.40 -4.65
C ALA A 208 25.48 8.76 -5.00
N TYR A 209 26.40 8.66 -4.03
CA TYR A 209 27.83 8.97 -4.23
C TYR A 209 28.10 10.36 -4.83
N GLY A 210 27.36 11.39 -4.39
CA GLY A 210 27.51 12.76 -4.90
C GLY A 210 26.88 13.00 -6.28
N GLN A 211 26.18 12.02 -6.87
CA GLN A 211 25.50 12.16 -8.17
C GLN A 211 23.99 11.88 -8.07
N VAL A 212 23.19 12.71 -8.75
CA VAL A 212 21.74 12.53 -8.88
C VAL A 212 21.43 11.16 -9.50
N THR A 213 20.54 10.39 -8.86
CA THR A 213 20.14 9.08 -9.37
C THR A 213 19.53 9.20 -10.78
N PRO A 214 19.95 8.36 -11.74
CA PRO A 214 19.39 8.37 -13.07
C PRO A 214 17.90 8.12 -13.14
N ILE A 215 17.25 8.73 -14.13
CA ILE A 215 15.87 8.42 -14.50
C ILE A 215 15.84 7.07 -15.22
N ALA A 216 14.93 6.20 -14.79
CA ALA A 216 14.70 4.91 -15.42
C ALA A 216 13.40 4.95 -16.22
N ILE A 217 13.52 4.76 -17.54
CA ILE A 217 12.39 4.62 -18.45
C ILE A 217 12.31 3.16 -18.89
N GLN A 218 11.17 2.53 -18.66
CA GLN A 218 10.89 1.17 -19.09
C GLN A 218 9.79 1.17 -20.14
N ILE A 219 10.00 0.44 -21.23
CA ILE A 219 9.02 0.28 -22.31
C ILE A 219 8.59 -1.17 -22.34
N TRP A 220 7.30 -1.40 -22.14
CA TRP A 220 6.69 -2.72 -22.09
C TRP A 220 5.75 -2.85 -23.29
N GLU A 221 6.15 -3.62 -24.30
CA GLU A 221 5.29 -3.90 -25.44
C GLU A 221 4.62 -5.27 -25.28
N LEU A 222 3.29 -5.30 -25.36
CA LEU A 222 2.46 -6.49 -25.23
C LEU A 222 1.96 -6.90 -26.62
N TYR A 223 2.35 -8.09 -27.06
CA TYR A 223 2.05 -8.58 -28.40
C TYR A 223 0.91 -9.60 -28.38
N GLU A 224 -0.16 -9.32 -29.12
CA GLU A 224 -1.24 -10.29 -29.38
C GLU A 224 -0.94 -11.20 -30.57
N ARG A 225 -0.05 -10.74 -31.45
CA ARG A 225 0.62 -11.57 -32.45
C ARG A 225 1.88 -12.18 -31.87
N GLY A 226 2.38 -13.26 -32.47
CA GLY A 226 3.69 -13.79 -32.10
C GLY A 226 4.80 -12.73 -32.22
N PHE A 227 5.71 -12.73 -31.25
CA PHE A 227 6.88 -11.85 -31.22
C PHE A 227 7.89 -12.21 -32.32
N THR A 228 8.39 -11.21 -33.06
CA THR A 228 9.26 -11.42 -34.22
C THR A 228 10.69 -10.90 -34.01
N PRO A 229 11.69 -11.36 -34.81
CA PRO A 229 13.05 -10.82 -34.78
C PRO A 229 13.17 -9.33 -35.15
N GLU A 230 12.22 -8.78 -35.90
CA GLU A 230 12.15 -7.35 -36.22
C GLU A 230 11.80 -6.52 -34.98
N ASP A 231 10.82 -6.98 -34.21
CA ASP A 231 10.43 -6.39 -32.93
C ASP A 231 11.62 -6.37 -31.95
N ALA A 232 12.39 -7.46 -31.89
CA ALA A 232 13.59 -7.55 -31.08
C ALA A 232 14.66 -6.52 -31.49
N ARG A 233 14.87 -6.31 -32.80
CA ARG A 233 15.82 -5.31 -33.31
C ARG A 233 15.37 -3.89 -32.95
N TYR A 234 14.09 -3.60 -33.11
CA TYR A 234 13.50 -2.32 -32.73
C TYR A 234 13.67 -2.04 -31.23
N LEU A 235 13.23 -2.94 -30.35
CA LEU A 235 13.33 -2.75 -28.90
C LEU A 235 14.80 -2.64 -28.45
N LYS A 236 15.70 -3.41 -29.07
CA LYS A 236 17.14 -3.31 -28.80
C LYS A 236 17.73 -1.96 -29.23
N SER A 237 17.19 -1.32 -30.28
CA SER A 237 17.64 0.01 -30.72
C SER A 237 17.29 1.12 -29.71
N LEU A 238 16.21 0.95 -28.93
CA LEU A 238 15.81 1.91 -27.89
C LEU A 238 16.63 1.78 -26.61
N LYS A 239 17.22 0.60 -26.35
CA LYS A 239 18.02 0.33 -25.15
C LYS A 239 19.12 1.37 -24.95
N ARG A 240 19.22 1.91 -23.74
CA ARG A 240 20.27 2.83 -23.35
C ARG A 240 20.72 2.63 -21.91
N MET A 241 22.03 2.61 -21.69
CA MET A 241 22.57 2.78 -20.34
C MET A 241 22.58 4.26 -19.93
N PRO A 242 22.30 4.61 -18.66
CA PRO A 242 22.22 5.98 -18.19
C PRO A 242 23.37 6.89 -18.64
N GLY A 243 24.61 6.40 -18.49
CA GLY A 243 25.83 7.13 -18.84
C GLY A 243 25.84 8.57 -18.32
N ARG A 244 26.50 9.47 -19.06
CA ARG A 244 26.55 10.91 -18.71
C ARG A 244 25.20 11.62 -18.77
N LYS A 245 24.24 11.11 -19.55
CA LYS A 245 22.92 11.74 -19.71
C LYS A 245 21.98 11.43 -18.54
N ARG A 246 22.34 10.48 -17.67
CA ARG A 246 21.54 10.08 -16.49
C ARG A 246 20.11 9.63 -16.82
N VAL A 247 19.91 9.06 -18.00
CA VAL A 247 18.63 8.47 -18.43
C VAL A 247 18.88 7.06 -18.97
N GLY A 248 18.42 6.06 -18.23
CA GLY A 248 18.45 4.66 -18.64
C GLY A 248 17.15 4.26 -19.32
N ILE A 249 17.24 3.55 -20.44
CA ILE A 249 16.09 3.04 -21.18
C ILE A 249 16.19 1.53 -21.26
N GLN A 250 15.15 0.86 -20.78
CA GLN A 250 14.99 -0.59 -20.81
C GLN A 250 13.70 -0.94 -21.56
N THR A 251 13.71 -2.07 -22.25
CA THR A 251 12.62 -2.50 -23.10
C THR A 251 12.32 -3.97 -22.86
N TYR A 252 11.05 -4.31 -22.84
CA TYR A 252 10.54 -5.64 -22.56
C TYR A 252 9.45 -5.97 -23.57
N ALA A 253 9.42 -7.22 -24.04
CA ALA A 253 8.32 -7.72 -24.84
C ALA A 253 7.63 -8.85 -24.11
N ILE A 254 6.32 -8.73 -23.97
CA ILE A 254 5.44 -9.74 -23.40
C ILE A 254 4.61 -10.29 -24.54
N ASP A 255 4.65 -11.60 -24.75
CA ASP A 255 3.77 -12.27 -25.70
C ASP A 255 2.54 -12.73 -24.93
N ASN A 256 1.37 -12.20 -25.30
CA ASN A 256 0.10 -12.46 -24.62
C ASN A 256 -0.56 -13.78 -25.04
N VAL A 257 -0.13 -14.37 -26.16
CA VAL A 257 -0.60 -15.68 -26.58
C VAL A 257 -0.02 -16.74 -25.66
N ILE A 258 1.29 -16.67 -25.41
CA ILE A 258 2.00 -17.61 -24.52
C ILE A 258 2.10 -17.10 -23.06
N ARG A 259 1.69 -15.85 -22.81
CA ARG A 259 1.65 -15.16 -21.52
C ARG A 259 3.01 -15.14 -20.80
N LYS A 260 4.08 -14.84 -21.54
CA LYS A 260 5.45 -14.85 -21.04
C LYS A 260 6.25 -13.64 -21.53
N LEU A 261 7.23 -13.27 -20.74
CA LEU A 261 8.30 -12.36 -21.15
C LEU A 261 9.15 -13.07 -22.21
N VAL A 262 9.13 -12.57 -23.45
CA VAL A 262 9.86 -13.17 -24.59
C VAL A 262 11.13 -12.40 -24.94
N PHE A 263 11.22 -11.13 -24.53
CA PHE A 263 12.40 -10.31 -24.73
C PHE A 263 12.62 -9.35 -23.56
N SER A 264 13.89 -9.09 -23.26
CA SER A 264 14.33 -8.07 -22.33
C SER A 264 15.68 -7.51 -22.76
N SER A 265 15.82 -6.18 -22.70
CA SER A 265 17.09 -5.48 -22.93
C SER A 265 17.81 -5.09 -21.63
N ALA A 266 17.21 -5.39 -20.47
CA ALA A 266 17.72 -5.03 -19.16
C ALA A 266 19.07 -5.71 -18.86
N MET A 267 19.98 -4.97 -18.22
CA MET A 267 21.30 -5.48 -17.80
C MET A 267 21.59 -4.92 -16.39
N PHE A 268 21.93 -5.79 -15.44
CA PHE A 268 22.19 -5.51 -14.00
C PHE A 268 21.00 -5.00 -13.16
N LYS A 269 21.17 -5.04 -11.81
CA LYS A 269 20.15 -4.77 -10.75
C LYS A 269 19.65 -3.31 -10.74
N PHE A 270 18.89 -2.91 -11.76
CA PHE A 270 17.94 -1.80 -11.68
C PHE A 270 16.51 -2.37 -11.64
N ILE A 271 15.56 -1.56 -11.17
CA ILE A 271 14.13 -1.91 -11.11
C ILE A 271 13.67 -2.44 -12.49
N GLY A 272 12.98 -3.60 -12.51
CA GLY A 272 12.56 -4.25 -13.76
C GLY A 272 13.40 -5.49 -14.15
N THR A 273 13.92 -6.26 -13.20
CA THR A 273 14.61 -7.52 -13.56
C THR A 273 13.65 -8.43 -14.35
N PRO A 274 14.14 -9.18 -15.35
CA PRO A 274 13.34 -10.18 -16.06
C PRO A 274 12.61 -11.13 -15.10
N ALA A 275 13.23 -11.45 -13.96
CA ALA A 275 12.63 -12.23 -12.89
C ALA A 275 11.41 -11.54 -12.26
N TYR A 276 11.48 -10.23 -11.99
CA TYR A 276 10.33 -9.48 -11.47
C TYR A 276 9.18 -9.43 -12.48
N ILE A 277 9.46 -9.15 -13.75
CA ILE A 277 8.40 -9.12 -14.76
C ILE A 277 7.80 -10.51 -14.97
N SER A 278 8.62 -11.55 -15.05
CA SER A 278 8.11 -12.92 -15.10
C SER A 278 7.22 -13.24 -13.91
N ARG A 279 7.62 -12.82 -12.69
CA ARG A 279 6.79 -12.93 -11.48
C ARG A 279 5.46 -12.17 -11.60
N LEU A 280 5.45 -11.01 -12.25
CA LEU A 280 4.23 -10.25 -12.54
C LEU A 280 3.24 -11.01 -13.45
N LEU A 281 3.75 -11.92 -14.28
CA LEU A 281 2.96 -12.69 -15.24
C LEU A 281 2.53 -14.07 -14.70
N THR A 282 3.33 -14.66 -13.81
CA THR A 282 3.15 -16.06 -13.37
C THR A 282 2.59 -16.23 -11.97
N GLU A 283 2.95 -15.35 -11.02
CA GLU A 283 2.44 -15.47 -9.65
C GLU A 283 1.06 -14.85 -9.55
N GLU A 284 0.12 -15.61 -8.96
CA GLU A 284 -1.14 -15.10 -8.46
C GLU A 284 -0.87 -13.95 -7.49
N SER A 285 -1.59 -12.84 -7.66
CA SER A 285 -1.31 -11.58 -6.97
C SER A 285 -1.26 -11.82 -5.46
N SER A 286 -0.06 -11.98 -4.92
CA SER A 286 0.15 -12.10 -3.48
C SER A 286 -0.30 -10.84 -2.74
N PHE A 287 -0.51 -9.74 -3.46
CA PHE A 287 -1.14 -8.50 -3.03
C PHE A 287 -2.48 -8.35 -3.77
N SER A 288 -3.42 -9.25 -3.46
CA SER A 288 -4.81 -9.14 -3.90
C SER A 288 -5.46 -7.95 -3.20
N GLU A 289 -6.43 -7.30 -3.83
CA GLU A 289 -7.34 -6.35 -3.15
C GLU A 289 -7.92 -6.93 -1.86
N GLU A 290 -8.12 -8.26 -1.85
CA GLU A 290 -8.44 -9.07 -0.68
C GLU A 290 -7.46 -8.87 0.48
N LYS A 291 -6.14 -8.73 0.24
CA LYS A 291 -5.15 -8.50 1.30
C LYS A 291 -5.08 -7.04 1.75
N GLU A 292 -5.41 -6.05 0.91
CA GLU A 292 -5.63 -4.69 1.38
C GLU A 292 -6.87 -4.62 2.28
N LEU A 293 -7.96 -5.26 1.85
CA LEU A 293 -9.19 -5.37 2.62
C LEU A 293 -8.96 -6.17 3.92
N THR A 294 -8.26 -7.31 3.85
CA THR A 294 -7.85 -8.11 5.02
C THR A 294 -6.92 -7.29 5.92
N ALA A 295 -5.99 -6.49 5.38
CA ALA A 295 -5.12 -5.63 6.18
C ALA A 295 -5.88 -4.48 6.84
N LEU A 296 -6.92 -3.93 6.22
CA LEU A 296 -7.83 -2.94 6.81
C LEU A 296 -8.79 -3.56 7.85
N ILE A 297 -9.20 -4.80 7.62
CA ILE A 297 -9.98 -5.62 8.56
C ILE A 297 -9.12 -5.97 9.78
N ASN A 298 -7.86 -6.32 9.56
CA ASN A 298 -6.88 -6.70 10.59
C ASN A 298 -6.15 -5.51 11.21
N SER A 299 -6.19 -4.31 10.64
CA SER A 299 -5.62 -3.11 11.28
C SER A 299 -6.40 -2.72 12.54
N GLY A 300 -7.62 -3.23 12.71
CA GLY A 300 -8.33 -3.20 14.00
C GLY A 300 -7.69 -4.07 15.09
N ILE A 301 -6.80 -5.01 14.72
CA ILE A 301 -6.14 -6.00 15.59
C ILE A 301 -4.67 -5.58 15.87
N GLU A 302 -4.19 -4.46 15.32
CA GLU A 302 -2.81 -3.96 15.50
C GLU A 302 -2.52 -3.39 16.90
N TRP A 303 -3.52 -3.29 17.79
CA TRP A 303 -3.35 -2.82 19.18
C TRP A 303 -2.85 -3.90 20.14
N LEU A 304 -2.85 -5.18 19.74
CA LEU A 304 -2.45 -6.30 20.61
C LEU A 304 -1.02 -6.19 21.19
N PRO A 305 0.01 -5.75 20.44
CA PRO A 305 1.38 -5.63 20.98
C PRO A 305 1.49 -4.52 22.04
N ILE A 306 0.74 -3.43 21.86
CA ILE A 306 0.70 -2.29 22.80
C ILE A 306 0.00 -2.73 24.09
N LEU A 307 -1.17 -3.38 23.96
CA LEU A 307 -1.90 -3.95 25.10
C LEU A 307 -1.07 -5.02 25.84
N ALA A 308 -0.39 -5.91 25.11
CA ALA A 308 0.49 -6.92 25.70
C ALA A 308 1.67 -6.29 26.45
N GLY A 309 2.30 -5.25 25.89
CA GLY A 309 3.38 -4.50 26.55
C GLY A 309 2.92 -3.82 27.84
N ILE A 310 1.71 -3.24 27.83
CA ILE A 310 1.11 -2.62 29.02
C ILE A 310 0.83 -3.67 30.11
N VAL A 311 0.21 -4.80 29.74
CA VAL A 311 -0.10 -5.87 30.70
C VAL A 311 1.18 -6.43 31.32
N ILE A 312 2.20 -6.71 30.51
CA ILE A 312 3.49 -7.20 31.00
C ILE A 312 4.16 -6.17 31.92
N GLY A 313 4.17 -4.88 31.54
CA GLY A 313 4.76 -3.81 32.35
C GLY A 313 4.09 -3.64 33.71
N VAL A 314 2.75 -3.68 33.74
CA VAL A 314 1.97 -3.59 34.99
C VAL A 314 2.20 -4.82 35.87
N SER A 315 2.21 -6.04 35.28
CA SER A 315 2.50 -7.26 36.03
C SER A 315 3.92 -7.28 36.62
N LEU A 316 4.93 -6.80 35.88
CA LEU A 316 6.31 -6.73 36.35
C LEU A 316 6.47 -5.72 37.51
N GLY A 317 5.87 -4.53 37.38
CA GLY A 317 5.90 -3.52 38.44
C GLY A 317 5.25 -4.03 39.73
N LEU A 318 4.08 -4.68 39.61
CA LEU A 318 3.38 -5.25 40.75
C LEU A 318 4.18 -6.37 41.44
N ALA A 319 4.81 -7.27 40.67
CA ALA A 319 5.66 -8.33 41.20
C ALA A 319 6.89 -7.76 41.92
N PHE A 320 7.51 -6.72 41.36
CA PHE A 320 8.68 -6.08 41.94
C PHE A 320 8.34 -5.33 43.24
N ARG A 321 7.16 -4.69 43.32
CA ARG A 321 6.65 -4.11 44.58
C ARG A 321 6.50 -5.14 45.69
N LEU A 322 5.86 -6.28 45.38
CA LEU A 322 5.67 -7.36 46.36
C LEU A 322 7.02 -7.90 46.85
N PHE A 323 8.00 -8.02 45.95
CA PHE A 323 9.36 -8.43 46.28
C PHE A 323 10.12 -7.40 47.13
N ALA A 324 10.03 -6.12 46.79
CA ALA A 324 10.65 -5.03 47.56
C ALA A 324 10.05 -4.87 48.96
N ALA A 325 8.73 -5.05 49.09
CA ALA A 325 8.03 -5.05 50.38
C ALA A 325 8.50 -6.22 51.27
N ALA A 326 8.69 -7.40 50.69
CA ALA A 326 9.24 -8.57 51.40
C ALA A 326 10.67 -8.36 51.90
N LEU A 327 11.44 -7.46 51.28
CA LEU A 327 12.80 -7.07 51.67
C LEU A 327 12.86 -5.78 52.52
N HIS A 328 11.71 -5.21 52.90
CA HIS A 328 11.59 -3.95 53.64
C HIS A 328 12.29 -2.75 52.96
N TRP A 329 12.35 -2.75 51.63
CA TRP A 329 12.83 -1.60 50.88
C TRP A 329 11.72 -0.57 50.68
N ASN A 330 12.05 0.72 50.91
CA ASN A 330 11.16 1.82 50.57
C ASN A 330 11.11 1.96 49.05
N TYR A 331 10.06 1.38 48.47
CA TYR A 331 9.85 1.34 47.02
C TYR A 331 8.88 2.45 46.60
N ASP A 332 9.34 3.35 45.72
CA ASP A 332 8.61 4.56 45.35
C ASP A 332 7.88 4.41 44.00
N LEU A 333 6.65 4.93 43.91
CA LEU A 333 5.71 4.72 42.79
C LEU A 333 6.24 5.26 41.44
N VAL A 334 7.19 6.19 41.50
CA VAL A 334 7.93 6.73 40.35
C VAL A 334 8.68 5.63 39.60
N PHE A 335 9.14 4.59 40.29
CA PHE A 335 9.88 3.49 39.70
C PHE A 335 8.97 2.55 38.87
N ASP A 336 7.70 2.38 39.27
CA ASP A 336 6.73 1.61 38.48
C ASP A 336 6.37 2.32 37.18
N ILE A 337 6.19 3.64 37.24
CA ILE A 337 5.93 4.46 36.05
C ILE A 337 7.14 4.37 35.10
N PHE A 338 8.36 4.37 35.65
CA PHE A 338 9.58 4.20 34.88
C PHE A 338 9.70 2.81 34.23
N ILE A 339 9.36 1.73 34.94
CA ILE A 339 9.34 0.36 34.40
C ILE A 339 8.28 0.22 33.31
N VAL A 340 7.05 0.71 33.54
CA VAL A 340 5.98 0.70 32.52
C VAL A 340 6.39 1.51 31.29
N PHE A 341 7.03 2.66 31.49
CA PHE A 341 7.56 3.48 30.40
C PHE A 341 8.63 2.73 29.60
N ILE A 342 9.63 2.12 30.25
CA ILE A 342 10.68 1.35 29.57
C ILE A 342 10.13 0.12 28.85
N VAL A 343 9.25 -0.65 29.49
CA VAL A 343 8.65 -1.85 28.88
C VAL A 343 7.77 -1.47 27.70
N SER A 344 7.02 -0.37 27.79
CA SER A 344 6.25 0.17 26.66
C SER A 344 7.17 0.66 25.54
N LEU A 345 8.29 1.31 25.86
CA LEU A 345 9.28 1.76 24.89
C LEU A 345 9.92 0.57 24.16
N ILE A 346 10.28 -0.49 24.89
CA ILE A 346 10.87 -1.73 24.35
C ILE A 346 9.85 -2.48 23.48
N ALA A 347 8.57 -2.53 23.90
CA ALA A 347 7.49 -3.14 23.14
C ALA A 347 7.18 -2.38 21.83
N ILE A 348 7.36 -1.06 21.81
CA ILE A 348 7.28 -0.25 20.59
C ILE A 348 8.48 -0.53 19.64
N TYR A 349 9.64 -0.91 20.19
CA TYR A 349 10.89 -1.09 19.42
C TYR A 349 11.19 -2.54 18.99
N LEU A 350 10.47 -3.56 19.49
CA LEU A 350 10.57 -4.96 19.07
C LEU A 350 9.27 -5.41 18.36
N PRO A 351 9.30 -6.14 17.23
CA PRO A 351 10.24 -6.16 16.10
C PRO A 351 9.52 -5.91 14.75
N LYS A 352 10.16 -5.18 13.83
CA LYS A 352 9.82 -5.06 12.39
C LYS A 352 8.44 -4.46 12.03
N PHE A 353 8.50 -3.26 11.44
CA PHE A 353 7.59 -2.75 10.41
C PHE A 353 6.10 -2.61 10.78
N LYS A 354 5.63 -1.37 10.96
CA LYS A 354 4.94 -0.59 9.91
C LYS A 354 4.53 0.82 10.38
N THR A 355 4.96 1.81 9.61
CA THR A 355 4.25 3.06 9.28
C THR A 355 3.40 3.76 10.35
N HIS A 356 3.87 3.88 11.59
CA HIS A 356 3.51 5.04 12.40
C HIS A 356 4.74 5.95 12.50
N SER A 357 4.53 7.25 12.25
CA SER A 357 5.54 8.27 12.48
C SER A 357 6.11 8.06 13.88
N HIS A 358 7.44 7.93 14.01
CA HIS A 358 8.13 7.74 15.29
C HIS A 358 7.64 8.73 16.38
N TRP A 359 7.13 9.89 15.96
CA TRP A 359 6.56 10.92 16.80
C TRP A 359 5.21 10.57 17.42
N GLN A 360 4.31 9.85 16.72
CA GLN A 360 2.97 9.54 17.23
C GLN A 360 3.01 8.51 18.37
N GLY A 361 3.86 7.49 18.27
CA GLY A 361 4.04 6.51 19.35
C GLY A 361 4.65 7.13 20.61
N PHE A 362 5.60 8.05 20.43
CA PHE A 362 6.20 8.81 21.53
C PHE A 362 5.18 9.73 22.22
N LEU A 363 4.40 10.49 21.44
CA LEU A 363 3.35 11.41 21.93
C LEU A 363 2.21 10.68 22.66
N ALA A 364 1.81 9.50 22.18
CA ALA A 364 0.75 8.70 22.83
C ALA A 364 1.20 8.11 24.17
N SER A 365 2.44 7.59 24.24
CA SER A 365 2.99 7.05 25.49
C SER A 365 3.21 8.13 26.55
N THR A 366 3.68 9.32 26.14
CA THR A 366 3.89 10.47 27.04
C THR A 366 2.60 11.15 27.47
N GLY A 367 1.63 11.32 26.55
CA GLY A 367 0.31 11.86 26.87
C GLY A 367 -0.44 11.01 27.90
N PHE A 368 -0.33 9.68 27.80
CA PHE A 368 -0.98 8.77 28.75
C PHE A 368 -0.32 8.80 30.14
N GLY A 369 1.01 8.94 30.22
CA GLY A 369 1.72 9.10 31.49
C GLY A 369 1.30 10.36 32.26
N ILE A 370 1.04 11.46 31.54
CA ILE A 370 0.56 12.73 32.13
C ILE A 370 -0.88 12.57 32.64
N ILE A 371 -1.76 11.92 31.88
CA ILE A 371 -3.17 11.70 32.27
C ILE A 371 -3.25 10.79 33.49
N LEU A 372 -2.49 9.68 33.52
CA LEU A 372 -2.47 8.76 34.64
C LEU A 372 -1.99 9.45 35.94
N TYR A 373 -0.99 10.32 35.83
CA TYR A 373 -0.48 11.09 36.96
C TYR A 373 -1.46 12.19 37.42
N GLY A 374 -2.16 12.84 36.48
CA GLY A 374 -3.24 13.79 36.81
C GLY A 374 -4.38 13.12 37.59
N ILE A 375 -4.73 11.88 37.23
CA ILE A 375 -5.71 11.07 37.96
C ILE A 375 -5.18 10.74 39.38
N LEU A 376 -3.92 10.35 39.51
CA LEU A 376 -3.30 10.04 40.81
C LEU A 376 -3.23 11.27 41.74
N VAL A 377 -2.84 12.45 41.23
CA VAL A 377 -2.79 13.68 42.03
C VAL A 377 -4.19 14.15 42.44
N PHE A 378 -5.15 14.12 41.51
CA PHE A 378 -6.49 14.63 41.75
C PHE A 378 -7.35 13.71 42.63
N PHE A 379 -7.24 12.39 42.47
CA PHE A 379 -8.06 11.44 43.23
C PHE A 379 -7.38 10.88 44.50
N LEU A 380 -6.05 10.90 44.59
CA LEU A 380 -5.32 10.31 45.72
C LEU A 380 -4.51 11.33 46.54
N ASN A 381 -4.71 12.64 46.29
CA ASN A 381 -4.21 13.75 47.09
C ASN A 381 -2.69 13.70 47.35
N TYR A 382 -1.92 13.50 46.27
CA TYR A 382 -0.48 13.26 46.31
C TYR A 382 0.34 14.56 46.23
N GLU A 383 1.34 14.75 47.09
CA GLU A 383 2.26 15.90 47.06
C GLU A 383 3.41 15.68 46.04
N PRO A 384 3.65 16.62 45.10
CA PRO A 384 4.68 16.46 44.07
C PRO A 384 6.10 16.59 44.65
N SER A 385 6.98 15.63 44.32
CA SER A 385 8.38 15.66 44.77
C SER A 385 9.24 16.65 43.96
N PHE A 386 10.31 17.16 44.58
CA PHE A 386 11.28 18.10 44.00
C PHE A 386 11.80 17.68 42.61
N TRP A 387 11.99 16.37 42.38
CA TRP A 387 12.48 15.82 41.12
C TRP A 387 11.49 15.97 39.94
N TYR A 388 10.19 16.15 40.21
CA TYR A 388 9.18 16.42 39.18
C TYR A 388 9.24 17.86 38.68
N VAL A 389 9.52 18.82 39.57
CA VAL A 389 9.77 20.23 39.17
C VAL A 389 11.02 20.31 38.29
N VAL A 390 12.07 19.57 38.66
CA VAL A 390 13.28 19.43 37.84
C VAL A 390 12.96 18.81 36.47
N TYR A 391 12.10 17.79 36.41
CA TYR A 391 11.68 17.17 35.15
C TYR A 391 10.88 18.13 34.25
N ILE A 392 9.93 18.89 34.81
CA ILE A 392 9.16 19.92 34.07
C ILE A 392 10.08 21.03 33.56
N VAL A 393 11.04 21.48 34.35
CA VAL A 393 11.99 22.54 33.95
C VAL A 393 12.91 22.03 32.83
N ILE A 394 13.43 20.81 32.95
CA ILE A 394 14.21 20.17 31.88
C ILE A 394 13.36 20.05 30.61
N PHE A 395 12.09 19.63 30.73
CA PHE A 395 11.15 19.52 29.61
C PHE A 395 10.82 20.87 28.95
N ALA A 396 10.58 21.94 29.72
CA ALA A 396 10.31 23.27 29.20
C ALA A 396 11.53 23.87 28.48
N LEU A 397 12.74 23.60 28.99
CA LEU A 397 14.00 23.99 28.36
C LEU A 397 14.28 23.18 27.08
N TRP A 398 13.96 21.88 27.09
CA TRP A 398 14.10 21.01 25.91
C TRP A 398 13.08 21.31 24.81
N GLY A 399 11.83 21.63 25.17
CA GLY A 399 10.79 22.05 24.23
C GLY A 399 11.14 23.37 23.53
N ARG A 400 11.77 24.32 24.24
CA ARG A 400 12.34 25.54 23.64
C ARG A 400 13.54 25.26 22.74
N PHE A 401 14.39 24.31 23.10
CA PHE A 401 15.52 23.89 22.26
C PHE A 401 15.06 23.25 20.94
N LEU A 402 13.96 22.50 20.97
CA LEU A 402 13.35 21.90 19.78
C LEU A 402 12.60 22.93 18.91
N GLY A 403 11.93 23.92 19.51
CA GLY A 403 11.27 25.01 18.77
C GLY A 403 12.22 25.88 17.95
N VAL A 404 13.49 25.99 18.35
CA VAL A 404 14.55 26.72 17.63
C VAL A 404 15.08 25.94 16.42
N ILE A 405 14.85 24.62 16.36
CA ILE A 405 15.30 23.75 15.25
C ILE A 405 14.19 23.62 14.17
N THR A 406 12.99 24.16 14.43
CA THR A 406 11.81 24.02 13.56
C THR A 406 11.38 25.29 12.80
N GLU A 407 12.27 26.27 12.62
CA GLU A 407 12.08 27.35 11.63
C GLU A 407 13.37 27.57 10.81
N PRO A 408 13.27 27.74 9.48
CA PRO A 408 12.57 26.92 8.48
C PRO A 408 13.43 25.80 7.88
#